data_AF-A0A5C8A9Q4-F1
#
_entry.id   AF-A0A5C8A9Q4-F1
#
_cell.length_a   1.000
_cell.length_b   1.000
_cell.length_c   1.000
_cell.angle_alpha   90.00
_cell.angle_beta   90.00
_cell.angle_gamma   90.00
#
_symmetry.space_group_name_H-M   'P 1'
#
loop_
_entity.id
_entity.type
_entity.pdbx_description
1 polymer ?
#
loop_
_entity_poly.entity_id
_entity_poly.type
_entity_poly.pdbx_seq_one_letter_code
_entity_poly.pdbx_strand_id
1 'polypeptide(L)'
;MQKLTTFFFGALIASFSQAQYCTAVGPSSTIDSNVGSVSLTGVVGSINFTGCPGVVGLQDLTALGTTLNAGSPYTAYVQFGTCGGNYAGAGTAWIDFDQNGTFDASEIIGTWAGTPPVALSTFNFTVPSGAQNGTTRMRVTQQEQGVLPLNPCATFTWGSVMDFSITIGNGIDCSGYVGDEIADAIPVTSLPYTDIRDNSFCYSNQ
;
A
#
# COMPACT_ATOMS: atom_id res chain seq x y z
N MET A 1 -62.09 -13.77 -15.63
CA MET A 1 -61.24 -13.04 -14.67
C MET A 1 -59.87 -13.72 -14.63
N GLN A 2 -58.94 -13.30 -15.49
CA GLN A 2 -57.55 -13.78 -15.44
C GLN A 2 -56.74 -12.83 -14.58
N LYS A 3 -56.17 -13.35 -13.48
CA LYS A 3 -55.27 -12.61 -12.60
C LYS A 3 -53.87 -12.63 -13.21
N LEU A 4 -53.35 -11.45 -13.56
CA LEU A 4 -51.99 -11.26 -14.04
C LEU A 4 -51.08 -11.06 -12.82
N THR A 5 -50.24 -12.05 -12.52
CA THR A 5 -49.22 -11.99 -11.47
C THR A 5 -47.92 -11.47 -12.06
N THR A 6 -47.53 -10.25 -11.70
CA THR A 6 -46.25 -9.63 -12.09
C THR A 6 -45.13 -10.20 -11.22
N PHE A 7 -44.13 -10.84 -11.83
CA PHE A 7 -42.89 -11.24 -11.18
C PHE A 7 -41.89 -10.08 -11.22
N PHE A 8 -41.46 -9.60 -10.05
CA PHE A 8 -40.34 -8.68 -9.92
C PHE A 8 -39.03 -9.48 -9.93
N PHE A 9 -38.20 -9.28 -10.95
CA PHE A 9 -36.81 -9.70 -10.93
C PHE A 9 -36.00 -8.67 -10.14
N GLY A 10 -35.62 -9.01 -8.91
CA GLY A 10 -34.64 -8.23 -8.14
C GLY A 10 -33.24 -8.54 -8.67
N ALA A 11 -32.61 -7.59 -9.37
CA ALA A 11 -31.21 -7.71 -9.73
C ALA A 11 -30.36 -7.55 -8.46
N LEU A 12 -29.70 -8.63 -8.05
CA LEU A 12 -28.70 -8.61 -6.99
C LEU A 12 -27.45 -7.92 -7.56
N ILE A 13 -27.26 -6.64 -7.23
CA ILE A 13 -26.03 -5.92 -7.59
C ILE A 13 -24.98 -6.37 -6.58
N ALA A 14 -24.11 -7.30 -6.97
CA ALA A 14 -22.89 -7.59 -6.24
C ALA A 14 -21.98 -6.36 -6.38
N SER A 15 -21.86 -5.58 -5.31
CA SER A 15 -20.85 -4.54 -5.21
C SER A 15 -19.49 -5.23 -5.05
N PHE A 16 -18.76 -5.39 -6.15
CA PHE A 16 -17.33 -5.67 -6.09
C PHE A 16 -16.66 -4.46 -5.44
N SER A 17 -16.22 -4.58 -4.19
CA SER A 17 -15.27 -3.61 -3.64
C SER A 17 -13.95 -3.86 -4.34
N GLN A 18 -13.57 -3.00 -5.29
CA GLN A 18 -12.15 -2.84 -5.56
C GLN A 18 -11.50 -2.47 -4.23
N ALA A 19 -10.59 -3.31 -3.76
CA ALA A 19 -9.84 -3.04 -2.56
C ALA A 19 -9.11 -1.70 -2.76
N GLN A 20 -9.42 -0.74 -1.89
CA GLN A 20 -8.85 0.61 -1.95
C GLN A 20 -8.15 0.86 -0.62
N TYR A 21 -6.96 1.47 -0.69
CA TYR A 21 -6.22 1.86 0.50
C TYR A 21 -7.10 2.66 1.46
N CYS A 22 -7.02 2.34 2.74
CA CYS A 22 -7.67 3.12 3.78
C CYS A 22 -7.09 4.54 3.82
N THR A 23 -7.95 5.53 3.56
CA THR A 23 -7.59 6.96 3.49
C THR A 23 -8.09 7.77 4.69
N ALA A 24 -9.13 7.30 5.38
CA ALA A 24 -9.61 7.88 6.64
C ALA A 24 -8.76 7.38 7.82
N VAL A 25 -7.50 7.80 7.87
CA VAL A 25 -6.47 7.29 8.78
C VAL A 25 -5.64 8.43 9.35
N GLY A 26 -4.83 8.16 10.37
CA GLY A 26 -3.80 9.07 10.86
C GLY A 26 -4.20 9.97 12.02
N PRO A 27 -3.38 11.00 12.32
CA PRO A 27 -3.51 11.83 13.51
C PRO A 27 -4.70 12.79 13.42
N SER A 28 -5.33 13.11 14.55
CA SER A 28 -6.30 14.20 14.68
C SER A 28 -5.66 15.53 15.12
N SER A 29 -4.33 15.55 15.26
CA SER A 29 -3.53 16.69 15.73
C SER A 29 -2.35 16.95 14.80
N THR A 30 -1.86 18.19 14.75
CA THR A 30 -0.68 18.59 13.95
C THR A 30 0.60 18.73 14.77
N ILE A 31 0.54 18.48 16.08
CA ILE A 31 1.67 18.64 17.01
C ILE A 31 2.25 17.30 17.45
N ASP A 32 3.42 17.38 18.08
CA ASP A 32 4.15 16.26 18.66
C ASP A 32 4.67 15.28 17.60
N SER A 33 4.55 13.97 17.83
CA SER A 33 5.12 12.91 16.99
C SER A 33 4.83 13.11 15.50
N ASN A 34 5.87 13.12 14.65
CA ASN A 34 5.76 13.20 13.19
C ASN A 34 7.03 12.62 12.55
N VAL A 35 6.91 11.85 11.47
CA VAL A 35 8.09 11.38 10.72
C VAL A 35 8.88 12.60 10.23
N GLY A 36 10.16 12.70 10.62
CA GLY A 36 11.02 13.84 10.33
C GLY A 36 11.64 13.82 8.93
N SER A 37 11.86 12.64 8.36
CA SER A 37 12.27 12.49 6.95
C SER A 37 12.08 11.07 6.45
N VAL A 38 11.91 10.94 5.14
CA VAL A 38 11.89 9.67 4.40
C VAL A 38 12.78 9.80 3.18
N SER A 39 13.73 8.88 3.03
CA SER A 39 14.59 8.78 1.86
C SER A 39 14.62 7.36 1.32
N LEU A 40 14.39 7.20 0.03
CA LEU A 40 14.51 5.92 -0.68
C LEU A 40 14.97 6.18 -2.11
N THR A 41 16.10 5.60 -2.48
CA THR A 41 16.63 5.68 -3.85
C THR A 41 16.37 4.37 -4.56
N GLY A 42 15.61 4.42 -5.65
CA GLY A 42 15.36 3.27 -6.51
C GLY A 42 16.27 3.24 -7.73
N VAL A 43 15.92 2.40 -8.69
CA VAL A 43 16.61 2.32 -9.99
C VAL A 43 16.31 3.53 -10.88
N VAL A 44 15.15 4.16 -10.67
CA VAL A 44 14.77 5.43 -11.29
C VAL A 44 14.19 6.36 -10.23
N GLY A 45 14.73 7.58 -10.16
CA GLY A 45 14.29 8.59 -9.21
C GLY A 45 14.61 8.26 -7.75
N SER A 46 14.10 9.09 -6.85
CA SER A 46 14.21 8.89 -5.41
C SER A 46 13.07 9.61 -4.69
N ILE A 47 12.72 9.08 -3.52
CA ILE A 47 11.93 9.79 -2.52
C ILE A 47 12.92 10.52 -1.62
N ASN A 48 12.73 11.82 -1.44
CA ASN A 48 13.44 12.63 -0.47
C ASN A 48 12.45 13.64 0.13
N PHE A 49 11.92 13.28 1.28
CA PHE A 49 10.91 14.05 1.98
C PHE A 49 11.44 14.51 3.34
N THR A 50 11.15 15.77 3.68
CA THR A 50 11.36 16.32 5.02
C THR A 50 10.00 16.57 5.65
N GLY A 51 9.83 16.10 6.87
CA GLY A 51 8.61 16.27 7.65
C GLY A 51 8.50 17.65 8.29
N CYS A 52 7.40 17.83 9.01
CA CYS A 52 6.94 19.09 9.61
C CYS A 52 6.65 20.23 8.60
N PRO A 53 5.59 21.04 8.83
CA PRO A 53 4.61 20.94 9.91
C PRO A 53 3.75 19.66 9.82
N GLY A 54 3.26 19.18 10.96
CA GLY A 54 2.40 18.00 11.00
C GLY A 54 1.05 18.26 10.31
N VAL A 55 0.45 17.21 9.76
CA VAL A 55 -0.83 17.27 9.03
C VAL A 55 -1.83 16.33 9.70
N VAL A 56 -3.09 16.77 9.79
CA VAL A 56 -4.20 15.90 10.24
C VAL A 56 -4.54 14.90 9.15
N GLY A 57 -4.74 13.65 9.56
CA GLY A 57 -5.12 12.56 8.68
C GLY A 57 -3.97 12.02 7.83
N LEU A 58 -4.30 11.49 6.66
CA LEU A 58 -3.32 11.03 5.67
C LEU A 58 -2.69 12.20 4.91
N GLN A 59 -1.36 12.26 4.92
CA GLN A 59 -0.61 13.11 4.01
C GLN A 59 -0.35 12.36 2.69
N ASP A 60 -1.08 12.73 1.63
CA ASP A 60 -0.87 12.16 0.30
C ASP A 60 0.34 12.82 -0.38
N LEU A 61 1.40 12.03 -0.57
CA LEU A 61 2.65 12.40 -1.24
C LEU A 61 2.90 11.50 -2.46
N THR A 62 1.85 10.95 -3.08
CA THR A 62 1.97 10.06 -4.27
C THR A 62 2.60 10.74 -5.49
N ALA A 63 2.66 12.07 -5.52
CA ALA A 63 3.47 12.81 -6.50
C ALA A 63 5.00 12.61 -6.32
N LEU A 64 5.45 12.14 -5.16
CA LEU A 64 6.82 11.75 -4.86
C LEU A 64 6.94 10.23 -4.93
N GLY A 65 7.91 9.74 -5.68
CA GLY A 65 8.07 8.30 -5.86
C GLY A 65 9.38 7.89 -6.51
N THR A 66 9.55 6.58 -6.60
CA THR A 66 10.72 5.95 -7.22
C THR A 66 10.35 4.60 -7.83
N THR A 67 11.19 4.09 -8.73
CA THR A 67 11.04 2.76 -9.31
C THR A 67 11.95 1.75 -8.60
N LEU A 68 11.41 0.61 -8.21
CA LEU A 68 12.14 -0.52 -7.65
C LEU A 68 11.98 -1.74 -8.58
N ASN A 69 13.00 -2.60 -8.62
CA ASN A 69 12.95 -3.85 -9.36
C ASN A 69 12.58 -5.00 -8.44
N ALA A 70 11.67 -5.87 -8.89
CA ALA A 70 11.39 -7.13 -8.21
C ALA A 70 12.67 -7.96 -8.03
N GLY A 71 12.76 -8.67 -6.90
CA GLY A 71 13.91 -9.49 -6.51
C GLY A 71 15.17 -8.70 -6.13
N SER A 72 15.16 -7.36 -6.19
CA SER A 72 16.34 -6.53 -5.88
C SER A 72 16.31 -5.99 -4.45
N PRO A 73 17.47 -5.88 -3.77
CA PRO A 73 17.57 -5.29 -2.45
C PRO A 73 17.60 -3.76 -2.53
N TYR A 74 16.98 -3.11 -1.54
CA TYR A 74 16.98 -1.66 -1.36
C TYR A 74 17.11 -1.29 0.12
N THR A 75 17.43 -0.02 0.36
CA THR A 75 17.48 0.55 1.70
C THR A 75 16.65 1.82 1.73
N ALA A 76 15.67 1.86 2.63
CA ALA A 76 14.96 3.08 3.00
C ALA A 76 15.56 3.66 4.30
N TYR A 77 15.62 4.98 4.38
CA TYR A 77 16.00 5.69 5.59
C TYR A 77 14.81 6.50 6.09
N VAL A 78 14.42 6.26 7.34
CA VAL A 78 13.30 6.97 7.98
C VAL A 78 13.78 7.60 9.27
N GLN A 79 13.58 8.90 9.42
CA GLN A 79 13.80 9.56 10.69
C GLN A 79 12.46 9.69 11.43
N PHE A 80 12.34 9.08 12.60
CA PHE A 80 11.19 9.33 13.48
C PHE A 80 11.47 10.58 14.32
N GLY A 81 10.56 11.55 14.23
CA GLY A 81 10.76 12.91 14.70
C GLY A 81 9.57 13.45 15.50
N THR A 82 9.57 14.76 15.67
CA THR A 82 8.47 15.49 16.29
C THR A 82 8.39 16.91 15.72
N CYS A 83 7.18 17.45 15.62
CA CYS A 83 6.92 18.87 15.36
C CYS A 83 6.55 19.63 16.66
N GLY A 84 6.80 19.03 17.83
CA GLY A 84 6.46 19.55 19.15
C GLY A 84 7.19 18.82 20.27
N GLY A 85 6.45 18.12 21.13
CA GLY A 85 6.98 17.35 22.26
C GLY A 85 7.56 15.99 21.89
N ASN A 86 8.38 15.45 22.79
CA ASN A 86 9.06 14.16 22.63
C ASN A 86 8.34 13.09 23.45
N TYR A 87 7.67 12.16 22.78
CA TYR A 87 6.87 11.12 23.44
C TYR A 87 7.15 9.74 22.84
N ALA A 88 7.19 8.73 23.70
CA ALA A 88 7.44 7.36 23.25
C ALA A 88 6.30 6.88 22.33
N GLY A 89 6.67 6.15 21.28
CA GLY A 89 5.73 5.60 20.32
C GLY A 89 6.38 4.55 19.44
N ALA A 90 5.73 4.30 18.31
CA ALA A 90 6.17 3.34 17.32
C ALA A 90 6.02 3.89 15.90
N GLY A 91 6.70 3.24 14.98
CA GLY A 91 6.66 3.55 13.56
C GLY A 91 6.75 2.30 12.71
N THR A 92 6.10 2.31 11.55
CA THR A 92 6.11 1.20 10.60
C THR A 92 6.04 1.74 9.18
N ALA A 93 6.77 1.11 8.27
CA ALA A 93 6.73 1.38 6.85
C ALA A 93 6.35 0.11 6.08
N TRP A 94 5.50 0.26 5.07
CA TRP A 94 5.03 -0.81 4.19
C TRP A 94 5.18 -0.42 2.73
N ILE A 95 5.32 -1.41 1.85
CA ILE A 95 5.12 -1.27 0.40
C ILE A 95 4.16 -2.36 -0.04
N ASP A 96 3.02 -1.97 -0.62
CA ASP A 96 2.06 -2.91 -1.20
C ASP A 96 2.67 -3.56 -2.46
N PHE A 97 3.17 -4.79 -2.34
CA PHE A 97 3.94 -5.44 -3.41
C PHE A 97 3.06 -6.22 -4.38
N ASP A 98 1.89 -6.68 -3.92
CA ASP A 98 0.94 -7.45 -4.73
C ASP A 98 -0.16 -6.56 -5.34
N GLN A 99 -0.15 -5.26 -5.06
CA GLN A 99 -1.09 -4.26 -5.56
C GLN A 99 -2.54 -4.58 -5.18
N ASN A 100 -2.74 -5.24 -4.04
CA ASN A 100 -4.07 -5.60 -3.57
C ASN A 100 -4.81 -4.44 -2.90
N GLY A 101 -4.19 -3.26 -2.76
CA GLY A 101 -4.82 -2.08 -2.16
C GLY A 101 -4.91 -2.12 -0.63
N THR A 102 -4.24 -3.07 0.01
CA THR A 102 -4.10 -3.19 1.45
C THR A 102 -2.61 -3.22 1.84
N PHE A 103 -2.33 -3.24 3.14
CA PHE A 103 -0.96 -3.30 3.65
C PHE A 103 -0.85 -4.48 4.61
N ASP A 104 -0.27 -5.56 4.13
CA ASP A 104 -0.18 -6.82 4.85
C ASP A 104 1.06 -6.90 5.75
N ALA A 105 1.05 -7.85 6.68
CA ALA A 105 2.20 -8.06 7.56
C ALA A 105 3.47 -8.46 6.80
N SER A 106 3.34 -9.15 5.66
CA SER A 106 4.45 -9.51 4.77
C SER A 106 5.05 -8.33 4.01
N GLU A 107 4.39 -7.18 4.04
CA GLU A 107 4.73 -5.98 3.28
C GLU A 107 5.44 -4.92 4.11
N ILE A 108 5.63 -5.20 5.40
CA ILE A 108 6.43 -4.37 6.31
C ILE A 108 7.89 -4.39 5.85
N ILE A 109 8.41 -3.22 5.47
CA ILE A 109 9.83 -3.04 5.11
C ILE A 109 10.68 -2.58 6.31
N GLY A 110 10.05 -2.11 7.38
CA GLY A 110 10.74 -1.68 8.58
C GLY A 110 9.83 -1.23 9.71
N THR A 111 10.32 -1.38 10.94
CA THR A 111 9.64 -0.93 12.16
C THR A 111 10.61 -0.19 13.07
N TRP A 112 10.05 0.65 13.93
CA TRP A 112 10.78 1.38 14.95
C TRP A 112 9.91 1.54 16.20
N ALA A 113 10.54 1.59 17.37
CA ALA A 113 9.89 1.98 18.63
C ALA A 113 10.88 2.76 19.50
N GLY A 114 10.38 3.74 20.23
CA GLY A 114 11.20 4.58 21.10
C GLY A 114 10.64 5.98 21.25
N THR A 115 11.47 6.89 21.77
CA THR A 115 11.13 8.31 21.91
C THR A 115 11.84 9.11 20.82
N PRO A 116 11.12 9.83 19.94
CA PRO A 116 11.70 10.70 18.93
C PRO A 116 12.13 12.05 19.56
N PRO A 117 13.00 12.84 18.91
CA PRO A 117 13.65 12.55 17.62
C PRO A 117 14.79 11.54 17.77
N VAL A 118 14.97 10.70 16.75
CA VAL A 118 16.08 9.75 16.66
C VAL A 118 16.96 10.03 15.44
N ALA A 119 18.14 9.39 15.41
CA ALA A 119 18.93 9.28 14.18
C ALA A 119 18.15 8.51 13.10
N LEU A 120 18.63 8.58 11.85
CA LEU A 120 18.03 7.84 10.74
C LEU A 120 17.97 6.34 11.06
N SER A 121 16.77 5.79 10.97
CA SER A 121 16.54 4.34 11.01
C SER A 121 16.79 3.77 9.62
N THR A 122 17.61 2.73 9.55
CA THR A 122 17.97 2.04 8.30
C THR A 122 17.07 0.81 8.12
N PHE A 123 16.24 0.83 7.09
CA PHE A 123 15.35 -0.27 6.73
C PHE A 123 15.87 -0.96 5.47
N ASN A 124 16.50 -2.12 5.65
CA ASN A 124 16.95 -2.96 4.55
C ASN A 124 15.85 -3.94 4.19
N PHE A 125 15.47 -3.99 2.92
CA PHE A 125 14.43 -4.88 2.42
C PHE A 125 14.75 -5.36 1.01
N THR A 126 14.09 -6.43 0.59
CA THR A 126 14.15 -6.94 -0.78
C THR A 126 12.75 -6.90 -1.34
N VAL A 127 12.58 -6.34 -2.53
CA VAL A 127 11.30 -6.43 -3.24
C VAL A 127 11.05 -7.90 -3.57
N PRO A 128 9.91 -8.50 -3.22
CA PRO A 128 9.61 -9.88 -3.56
C PRO A 128 9.77 -10.12 -5.07
N SER A 129 10.31 -11.28 -5.47
CA SER A 129 10.44 -11.62 -6.90
C SER A 129 9.09 -11.75 -7.60
N GLY A 130 8.03 -12.04 -6.84
CA GLY A 130 6.66 -12.07 -7.32
C GLY A 130 5.97 -10.71 -7.35
N ALA A 131 6.60 -9.61 -6.92
CA ALA A 131 5.91 -8.31 -6.89
C ALA A 131 5.32 -7.96 -8.27
N GLN A 132 4.10 -7.44 -8.29
CA GLN A 132 3.40 -7.11 -9.53
C GLN A 132 3.97 -5.83 -10.13
N ASN A 133 4.17 -5.80 -11.45
CA ASN A 133 4.57 -4.60 -12.17
C ASN A 133 3.49 -3.52 -12.12
N GLY A 134 3.91 -2.26 -12.03
CA GLY A 134 2.99 -1.12 -11.99
C GLY A 134 3.21 -0.20 -10.80
N THR A 135 2.35 0.81 -10.68
CA THR A 135 2.42 1.78 -9.59
C THR A 135 1.59 1.30 -8.40
N THR A 136 2.24 1.24 -7.25
CA THR A 136 1.69 0.87 -5.95
C THR A 136 2.02 1.94 -4.91
N ARG A 137 1.66 1.69 -3.65
CA ARG A 137 1.80 2.62 -2.53
C ARG A 137 2.84 2.15 -1.52
N MET A 138 3.66 3.09 -1.06
CA MET A 138 4.42 2.96 0.17
C MET A 138 3.76 3.80 1.25
N ARG A 139 3.50 3.24 2.43
CA ARG A 139 2.98 3.97 3.60
C ARG A 139 4.04 4.03 4.68
N VAL A 140 4.24 5.20 5.27
CA VAL A 140 5.06 5.37 6.48
C VAL A 140 4.20 5.97 7.57
N THR A 141 4.10 5.29 8.71
CA THR A 141 3.33 5.74 9.86
C THR A 141 4.21 5.89 11.08
N GLN A 142 3.99 6.96 11.84
CA GLN A 142 4.47 7.12 13.22
C GLN A 142 3.24 7.36 14.09
N GLN A 143 3.16 6.68 15.23
CA GLN A 143 2.06 6.81 16.18
C GLN A 143 2.63 6.93 17.60
N GLU A 144 2.27 8.01 18.28
CA GLU A 144 2.55 8.19 19.69
C GLU A 144 1.83 7.14 20.53
N GLN A 145 2.50 6.55 21.52
CA GLN A 145 2.00 5.41 22.30
C GLN A 145 1.57 4.20 21.44
N GLY A 146 2.01 4.15 20.17
CA GLY A 146 1.74 3.04 19.27
C GLY A 146 2.41 1.75 19.72
N VAL A 147 1.81 0.61 19.36
CA VAL A 147 2.32 -0.73 19.63
C VAL A 147 2.59 -1.43 18.30
N LEU A 148 3.77 -2.03 18.16
CA LEU A 148 4.17 -2.72 16.93
C LEU A 148 3.49 -4.09 16.77
N PRO A 149 3.19 -4.53 15.53
CA PRO A 149 3.20 -3.70 14.31
C PRO A 149 2.03 -2.71 14.34
N LEU A 150 2.23 -1.52 13.79
CA LEU A 150 1.14 -0.54 13.70
C LEU A 150 0.02 -1.05 12.78
N ASN A 151 -1.20 -0.59 12.99
CA ASN A 151 -2.30 -0.81 12.05
C ASN A 151 -2.25 0.28 10.97
N PRO A 152 -2.05 -0.05 9.68
CA PRO A 152 -1.94 0.93 8.60
C PRO A 152 -3.23 1.74 8.40
N CYS A 153 -4.36 1.24 8.91
CA CYS A 153 -5.68 1.87 8.82
C CYS A 153 -6.15 2.52 10.13
N ALA A 154 -5.25 2.71 11.11
CA ALA A 154 -5.60 3.33 12.37
C ALA A 154 -5.81 4.84 12.25
N THR A 155 -6.70 5.35 13.10
CA THR A 155 -6.77 6.76 13.48
C THR A 155 -6.20 6.91 14.89
N PHE A 156 -5.48 7.99 15.16
CA PHE A 156 -4.88 8.28 16.46
C PHE A 156 -4.79 9.79 16.68
N THR A 157 -4.33 10.24 17.85
CA THR A 157 -4.27 11.69 18.13
C THR A 157 -2.98 12.31 17.60
N TRP A 158 -1.82 11.72 17.91
CA TRP A 158 -0.49 12.26 17.60
C TRP A 158 0.35 11.26 16.81
N GLY A 159 1.07 11.77 15.83
CA GLY A 159 1.79 10.95 14.86
C GLY A 159 1.65 11.52 13.45
N SER A 160 1.92 10.67 12.46
CA SER A 160 1.76 11.01 11.04
C SER A 160 1.50 9.76 10.23
N VAL A 161 0.70 9.86 9.18
CA VAL A 161 0.58 8.84 8.11
C VAL A 161 0.88 9.53 6.80
N MET A 162 1.79 8.96 6.01
CA MET A 162 2.14 9.50 4.69
C MET A 162 2.26 8.40 3.65
N ASP A 163 1.74 8.68 2.46
CA ASP A 163 1.73 7.76 1.33
C ASP A 163 2.59 8.30 0.19
N PHE A 164 3.46 7.46 -0.36
CA PHE A 164 4.30 7.75 -1.52
C PHE A 164 4.01 6.77 -2.64
N SER A 165 4.37 7.11 -3.87
CA SER A 165 4.25 6.19 -5.00
C SER A 165 5.52 5.36 -5.16
N ILE A 166 5.34 4.05 -5.33
CA ILE A 166 6.40 3.13 -5.75
C ILE A 166 6.00 2.53 -7.09
N THR A 167 6.90 2.54 -8.07
CA THR A 167 6.68 1.78 -9.30
C THR A 167 7.52 0.51 -9.26
N ILE A 168 6.89 -0.65 -9.39
CA ILE A 168 7.58 -1.92 -9.49
C ILE A 168 7.82 -2.23 -10.96
N GLY A 169 9.08 -2.54 -11.29
CA GLY A 169 9.51 -3.06 -12.59
C GLY A 169 10.17 -4.43 -12.47
N ASN A 170 10.34 -5.12 -13.59
CA ASN A 170 10.94 -6.45 -13.67
C ASN A 170 10.29 -7.54 -12.78
N GLY A 171 9.07 -7.28 -12.32
CA GLY A 171 8.19 -8.21 -11.62
C GLY A 171 7.21 -8.91 -12.55
N ILE A 172 6.13 -9.42 -11.97
CA ILE A 172 5.07 -10.12 -12.72
C ILE A 172 4.20 -9.10 -13.43
N ASP A 173 4.07 -9.22 -14.76
CA ASP A 173 3.19 -8.37 -15.56
C ASP A 173 1.79 -8.98 -15.64
N CYS A 174 0.83 -8.35 -14.96
CA CYS A 174 -0.57 -8.76 -14.97
C CYS A 174 -1.43 -8.04 -16.02
N SER A 175 -0.87 -7.17 -16.87
CA SER A 175 -1.63 -6.33 -17.83
C SER A 175 -1.98 -7.01 -19.16
N GLY A 176 -1.71 -8.31 -19.31
CA GLY A 176 -1.84 -9.06 -20.57
C GLY A 176 -2.62 -10.37 -20.47
N TYR A 177 -3.37 -10.60 -19.40
CA TYR A 177 -4.12 -11.84 -19.23
C TYR A 177 -5.53 -11.72 -19.80
N VAL A 178 -5.71 -12.23 -21.02
CA VAL A 178 -7.03 -12.51 -21.62
C VAL A 178 -7.85 -13.33 -20.62
N GLY A 179 -9.05 -12.88 -20.30
CA GLY A 179 -10.00 -13.51 -19.37
C GLY A 179 -10.20 -12.75 -18.06
N ASP A 180 -9.53 -11.61 -17.85
CA ASP A 180 -9.59 -10.81 -16.62
C ASP A 180 -10.81 -9.89 -16.53
N GLU A 181 -11.32 -9.42 -17.67
CA GLU A 181 -12.51 -8.60 -17.80
C GLU A 181 -13.62 -9.35 -18.53
N ILE A 182 -14.89 -9.05 -18.21
CA ILE A 182 -16.06 -9.53 -18.97
C ILE A 182 -15.94 -9.19 -20.46
N ALA A 183 -15.18 -8.13 -20.78
CA ALA A 183 -14.92 -7.68 -22.14
C ALA A 183 -13.85 -8.49 -22.89
N ASP A 184 -13.01 -9.28 -22.20
CA ASP A 184 -11.88 -10.00 -22.80
C ASP A 184 -11.86 -11.49 -22.42
N ALA A 185 -13.02 -12.15 -22.42
CA ALA A 185 -13.12 -13.57 -22.09
C ALA A 185 -12.25 -14.46 -23.03
N ILE A 186 -11.61 -15.51 -22.49
CA ILE A 186 -10.84 -16.47 -23.28
C ILE A 186 -11.78 -17.22 -24.24
N PRO A 187 -11.62 -17.08 -25.57
CA PRO A 187 -12.45 -17.80 -26.53
C PRO A 187 -11.97 -19.25 -26.65
N VAL A 188 -12.80 -20.20 -26.22
CA VAL A 188 -12.55 -21.64 -26.39
C VAL A 188 -13.06 -22.11 -27.75
N THR A 189 -12.16 -22.33 -28.71
CA THR A 189 -12.53 -22.66 -30.11
C THR A 189 -12.62 -24.17 -30.40
N SER A 190 -12.11 -25.03 -29.51
CA SER A 190 -12.17 -26.50 -29.65
C SER A 190 -11.91 -27.21 -28.33
N LEU A 191 -12.44 -28.43 -28.18
CA LEU A 191 -12.21 -29.29 -27.02
C LEU A 191 -11.38 -30.55 -27.40
N PRO A 192 -10.49 -31.04 -26.52
CA PRO A 192 -10.22 -30.52 -25.16
C PRO A 192 -9.44 -29.21 -25.19
N TYR A 193 -9.83 -28.28 -24.33
CA TYR A 193 -9.12 -27.03 -24.10
C TYR A 193 -8.15 -27.22 -22.93
N THR A 194 -6.90 -26.84 -23.16
CA THR A 194 -5.86 -26.83 -22.13
C THR A 194 -5.40 -25.40 -21.99
N ASP A 195 -5.66 -24.79 -20.82
CA ASP A 195 -5.00 -23.53 -20.48
C ASP A 195 -3.57 -23.82 -20.02
N ILE A 196 -2.62 -23.09 -20.59
CA ILE A 196 -1.19 -23.19 -20.28
C ILE A 196 -0.70 -21.96 -19.49
N ARG A 197 -1.59 -21.01 -19.20
CA ARG A 197 -1.27 -19.79 -18.46
C ARG A 197 -1.64 -20.01 -17.00
N ASP A 198 -0.64 -20.12 -16.13
CA ASP A 198 -0.88 -19.96 -14.70
C ASP A 198 -0.98 -18.47 -14.42
N ASN A 199 -2.21 -18.03 -14.23
CA ASN A 199 -2.53 -16.65 -13.98
C ASN A 199 -2.77 -16.43 -12.47
N SER A 200 -2.88 -17.49 -11.65
CA SER A 200 -3.31 -17.49 -10.24
C SER A 200 -2.65 -16.44 -9.35
N PHE A 201 -1.40 -16.09 -9.62
CA PHE A 201 -0.68 -15.02 -8.92
C PHE A 201 -1.32 -13.64 -9.12
N CYS A 202 -1.82 -13.35 -10.33
CA CYS A 202 -2.54 -12.11 -10.65
C CYS A 202 -4.00 -12.10 -10.15
N TYR A 203 -4.48 -13.18 -9.51
CA TYR A 203 -5.86 -13.34 -9.02
C TYR A 203 -5.90 -13.83 -7.57
N SER A 204 -4.83 -13.60 -6.78
CA SER A 204 -4.78 -14.00 -5.37
C SER A 204 -5.85 -13.34 -4.48
N ASN A 205 -6.66 -12.43 -5.05
CA ASN A 205 -7.70 -11.65 -4.39
C ASN A 205 -9.10 -11.69 -5.09
N GLN A 206 -9.37 -12.65 -6.00
CA GLN A 206 -10.75 -12.92 -6.47
C GLN A 206 -11.51 -13.89 -5.56
#